data_AF-A0A2R6NS65-F1
#
_entry.id   AF-A0A2R6NS65-F1
#
_cell.length_a   1.000
_cell.length_b   1.000
_cell.length_c   1.000
_cell.angle_alpha   90.00
_cell.angle_beta   90.00
_cell.angle_gamma   90.00
#
_symmetry.space_group_name_H-M   'P 1'
#
loop_
_entity.id
_entity.type
_entity.pdbx_description
1 polymer ?
#
loop_
_entity_poly.entity_id
_entity_poly.type
_entity_poly.pdbx_seq_one_letter_code
_entity_poly.pdbx_strand_id
1 'polypeptide(L)'
;MASKANTPSLAESPPSPTTAELNTLPQYGFGAQVTFEGLISGNPFLFRVHTPRANPAKQDPYFVGPKYSDEFASATFRSHCASSESTAPCTYADVIQHLDWTTRSSSPYISTSFSFAWSIWEAIRRYHINVKHDVEIAVIDARAVSDRAITAVELLMKGTPKERHKDHWRWYRFALESQDVLVWGHIPGSAILASIPLLQILSKLPSYFLYHDMSDARESPLFKLGWDYTRKKPSYRQFCQAMSDRFLQLPVDRRLRDTTVGSVRLALAFLRPYFHKHVSEDFTGATARVCEMAYVIAQWPSQWWAREHPEMRDLVRCMVHMVGEEMREARRVQTLIDVTKMQEIVGGLEQLSREDEARNHRRRLLADIQLSPEPSPSPTLPPSPTIYNPKELFRLGSVDIVTSDMTESRSTQTDVAEEPIIEDSAISTSNTIPSSDKVCNVLPPSKLEAVTRTASCFLTGLLVGSFIALCVLSPDRRQLAHHLT
;
A
#
# COMPACT_ATOMS: atom_id res chain seq x y z
N MET A 1 64.95 40.86 1.52
CA MET A 1 64.45 40.63 2.89
C MET A 1 63.21 41.50 3.10
N ALA A 2 62.01 40.92 2.96
CA ALA A 2 60.77 41.44 3.53
C ALA A 2 59.79 40.27 3.60
N SER A 3 59.53 39.82 4.83
CA SER A 3 58.66 38.71 5.19
C SER A 3 57.20 39.05 4.88
N LYS A 4 56.53 38.23 4.05
CA LYS A 4 55.08 38.30 3.84
C LYS A 4 54.40 37.45 4.91
N ALA A 5 53.73 38.13 5.85
CA ALA A 5 52.91 37.51 6.87
C ALA A 5 51.72 36.78 6.24
N ASN A 6 51.59 35.48 6.54
CA ASN A 6 50.42 34.66 6.24
C ASN A 6 49.32 35.00 7.26
N THR A 7 48.22 35.58 6.81
CA THR A 7 47.02 35.79 7.61
C THR A 7 46.32 34.45 7.82
N PRO A 8 46.05 34.01 9.06
CA PRO A 8 45.34 32.76 9.31
C PRO A 8 43.88 32.90 8.87
N SER A 9 43.47 32.05 7.93
CA SER A 9 42.08 31.83 7.54
C SER A 9 41.26 31.48 8.78
N LEU A 10 40.38 32.38 9.20
CA LEU A 10 39.36 32.13 10.22
C LEU A 10 38.53 30.92 9.78
N ALA A 11 38.68 29.81 10.49
CA ALA A 11 37.85 28.63 10.31
C ALA A 11 36.41 29.00 10.68
N GLU A 12 35.53 29.08 9.69
CA GLU A 12 34.09 29.20 9.91
C GLU A 12 33.64 28.02 10.79
N SER A 13 33.05 28.34 11.93
CA SER A 13 32.41 27.36 12.80
C SER A 13 31.36 26.59 11.99
N PRO A 14 31.28 25.24 12.11
CA PRO A 14 30.32 24.45 11.36
C PRO A 14 28.90 24.97 11.63
N PRO A 15 28.06 25.09 10.59
CA PRO A 15 26.69 25.57 10.73
C PRO A 15 25.94 24.68 11.73
N SER A 16 25.20 25.31 12.64
CA SER A 16 24.38 24.58 13.61
C SER A 16 23.35 23.74 12.85
N PRO A 17 23.13 22.46 13.25
CA PRO A 17 22.18 21.57 12.57
C PRO A 17 20.80 22.22 12.55
N THR A 18 20.16 22.21 11.39
CA THR A 18 18.81 22.76 11.25
C THR A 18 17.82 21.98 12.14
N THR A 19 16.79 22.64 12.67
CA THR A 19 15.76 21.98 13.50
C THR A 19 15.12 20.77 12.79
N ALA A 20 15.09 20.79 11.46
CA ALA A 20 14.61 19.68 10.64
C ALA A 20 15.50 18.42 10.76
N GLU A 21 16.82 18.58 10.84
CA GLU A 21 17.76 17.46 10.99
C GLU A 21 17.64 16.79 12.36
N LEU A 22 17.40 17.57 13.42
CA LEU A 22 17.22 17.07 14.77
C LEU A 22 15.99 16.17 14.93
N ASN A 23 15.01 16.31 14.03
CA ASN A 23 13.77 15.56 14.07
C ASN A 23 13.78 14.31 13.17
N THR A 24 14.91 14.00 12.50
CA THR A 24 15.02 12.79 11.68
C THR A 24 15.19 11.55 12.56
N LEU A 25 14.33 10.56 12.36
CA LEU A 25 14.38 9.32 13.12
C LEU A 25 15.54 8.43 12.68
N PRO A 26 16.31 7.83 13.61
CA PRO A 26 17.32 6.85 13.26
C PRO A 26 16.69 5.58 12.67
N GLN A 27 17.50 4.70 12.08
CA GLN A 27 17.01 3.44 11.49
C GLN A 27 16.30 2.51 12.48
N TYR A 28 16.79 2.52 13.71
CA TYR A 28 16.26 1.79 14.85
C TYR A 28 16.40 2.68 16.09
N GLY A 29 15.43 2.60 17.01
CA GLY A 29 15.42 3.44 18.19
C GLY A 29 14.84 4.83 17.96
N PHE A 30 14.88 5.64 19.01
CA PHE A 30 14.57 7.06 18.96
C PHE A 30 15.87 7.85 19.15
N GLY A 31 15.92 9.09 18.65
CA GLY A 31 17.02 10.00 18.89
C GLY A 31 16.96 10.60 20.30
N ALA A 32 17.41 11.85 20.45
CA ALA A 32 17.23 12.60 21.71
C ALA A 32 15.75 12.86 22.02
N GLN A 33 14.93 12.99 20.98
CA GLN A 33 13.49 13.17 21.09
C GLN A 33 12.77 11.82 21.04
N VAL A 34 11.90 11.56 22.02
CA VAL A 34 11.08 10.34 22.13
C VAL A 34 9.58 10.63 22.19
N THR A 35 9.20 11.88 22.42
CA THR A 35 7.78 12.27 22.54
C THR A 35 7.10 12.25 21.19
N PHE A 36 5.84 11.85 21.15
CA PHE A 36 5.10 11.75 19.90
C PHE A 36 5.01 13.12 19.19
N GLU A 37 4.65 14.16 19.93
CA GLU A 37 4.49 15.53 19.41
C GLU A 37 5.77 16.10 18.79
N GLY A 38 6.93 15.82 19.39
CA GLY A 38 8.22 16.27 18.84
C GLY A 38 8.64 15.51 17.58
N LEU A 39 8.16 14.28 17.39
CA LEU A 39 8.55 13.43 16.27
C LEU A 39 7.69 13.66 15.02
N ILE A 40 6.40 14.01 15.18
CA ILE A 40 5.48 14.20 14.04
C ILE A 40 5.87 15.36 13.10
N SER A 41 6.65 16.33 13.58
CA SER A 41 7.18 17.40 12.73
C SER A 41 8.24 16.91 11.75
N GLY A 42 9.01 15.87 12.13
CA GLY A 42 10.04 15.28 11.27
C GLY A 42 9.56 14.08 10.45
N ASN A 43 8.64 13.28 11.01
CA ASN A 43 8.05 12.12 10.34
C ASN A 43 6.53 12.08 10.58
N PRO A 44 5.71 12.55 9.62
CA PRO A 44 4.26 12.60 9.79
C PRO A 44 3.56 11.27 9.45
N PHE A 45 4.28 10.15 9.31
CA PHE A 45 3.72 8.87 8.89
C PHE A 45 3.83 7.81 9.98
N LEU A 46 2.70 7.17 10.26
CA LEU A 46 2.64 5.93 11.05
C LEU A 46 2.32 4.76 10.12
N PHE A 47 2.89 3.61 10.43
CA PHE A 47 2.73 2.38 9.67
C PHE A 47 2.14 1.29 10.54
N ARG A 48 1.17 0.53 10.00
CA ARG A 48 0.52 -0.57 10.70
C ARG A 48 0.44 -1.82 9.84
N VAL A 49 1.14 -2.86 10.29
CA VAL A 49 1.03 -4.21 9.71
C VAL A 49 -0.23 -4.89 10.21
N HIS A 50 -1.10 -5.31 9.30
CA HIS A 50 -2.34 -6.01 9.64
C HIS A 50 -2.74 -7.02 8.56
N THR A 51 -3.73 -7.85 8.89
CA THR A 51 -4.41 -8.74 7.94
C THR A 51 -5.80 -8.16 7.70
N PRO A 52 -6.15 -7.83 6.45
CA PRO A 52 -7.45 -7.26 6.14
C PRO A 52 -8.56 -8.28 6.46
N ARG A 53 -9.72 -7.77 6.88
CA ARG A 53 -10.90 -8.61 7.12
C ARG A 53 -11.57 -8.90 5.78
N ALA A 54 -12.10 -10.11 5.59
CA ALA A 54 -12.70 -10.57 4.33
C ALA A 54 -13.87 -9.69 3.81
N ASN A 55 -14.55 -8.97 4.70
CA ASN A 55 -15.61 -8.02 4.36
C ASN A 55 -15.24 -6.59 4.81
N PRO A 56 -14.45 -5.85 4.02
CA PRO A 56 -14.19 -4.44 4.26
C PRO A 56 -15.38 -3.62 3.76
N ALA A 57 -16.59 -3.86 4.31
CA ALA A 57 -17.61 -2.83 4.22
C ALA A 57 -16.96 -1.55 4.79
N LYS A 58 -17.07 -0.42 4.07
CA LYS A 58 -16.47 0.88 4.42
C LYS A 58 -17.00 1.39 5.77
N GLN A 59 -16.62 0.73 6.85
CA GLN A 59 -17.02 1.05 8.21
C GLN A 59 -15.93 1.94 8.78
N ASP A 60 -16.30 3.19 9.03
CA ASP A 60 -15.55 4.08 9.90
C ASP A 60 -15.93 3.74 11.35
N PRO A 61 -14.96 3.54 12.27
CA PRO A 61 -13.50 3.62 12.09
C PRO A 61 -12.86 2.41 11.40
N TYR A 62 -11.75 2.66 10.72
CA TYR A 62 -11.02 1.61 10.01
C TYR A 62 -10.23 0.69 10.95
N PHE A 63 -9.64 1.23 12.02
CA PHE A 63 -9.03 0.44 13.09
C PHE A 63 -9.66 0.77 14.44
N VAL A 64 -10.02 -0.27 15.18
CA VAL A 64 -10.56 -0.19 16.53
C VAL A 64 -9.65 -0.95 17.49
N GLY A 65 -9.36 -0.33 18.64
CA GLY A 65 -8.65 -0.93 19.75
C GLY A 65 -9.42 -2.14 20.26
N PRO A 66 -8.76 -3.27 20.55
CA PRO A 66 -9.44 -4.52 20.90
C PRO A 66 -10.49 -4.39 22.01
N LYS A 67 -10.20 -3.60 23.06
CA LYS A 67 -11.13 -3.31 24.16
C LYS A 67 -12.50 -2.78 23.71
N TYR A 68 -12.53 -2.06 22.61
CA TYR A 68 -13.71 -1.37 22.12
C TYR A 68 -14.40 -2.10 20.95
N SER A 69 -13.96 -3.32 20.58
CA SER A 69 -14.53 -4.03 19.42
C SER A 69 -16.05 -4.16 19.47
N ASP A 70 -16.59 -4.39 20.67
CA ASP A 70 -18.01 -4.67 20.88
C ASP A 70 -18.83 -3.37 20.97
N GLU A 71 -18.27 -2.33 21.59
CA GLU A 71 -18.90 -1.01 21.70
C GLU A 71 -19.04 -0.35 20.33
N PHE A 72 -18.03 -0.45 19.46
CA PHE A 72 -18.08 0.13 18.11
C PHE A 72 -19.01 -0.64 17.16
N ALA A 73 -19.32 -1.90 17.46
CA ALA A 73 -20.36 -2.64 16.75
C ALA A 73 -21.77 -2.11 17.09
N SER A 74 -21.92 -1.40 18.22
CA SER A 74 -23.18 -0.79 18.63
C SER A 74 -23.43 0.55 17.92
N ALA A 75 -24.68 0.82 17.53
CA ALA A 75 -25.07 2.06 16.86
C ALA A 75 -24.82 3.33 17.70
N THR A 76 -24.76 3.18 19.03
CA THR A 76 -24.61 4.27 20.01
C THR A 76 -23.26 4.97 19.89
N PHE A 77 -22.20 4.24 19.55
CA PHE A 77 -20.84 4.79 19.48
C PHE A 77 -20.72 5.95 18.46
N ARG A 78 -21.40 5.84 17.31
CA ARG A 78 -21.34 6.86 16.25
C ARG A 78 -21.90 8.23 16.69
N SER A 79 -22.73 8.27 17.73
CA SER A 79 -23.32 9.51 18.24
C SER A 79 -22.43 10.27 19.22
N HIS A 80 -21.46 9.62 19.87
CA HIS A 80 -20.64 10.22 20.94
C HIS A 80 -19.23 10.63 20.50
N CYS A 81 -18.78 10.20 19.33
CA CYS A 81 -17.45 10.51 18.82
C CYS A 81 -17.21 12.02 18.51
N ALA A 82 -18.24 12.87 18.62
CA ALA A 82 -18.16 14.31 18.37
C ALA A 82 -17.95 15.15 19.65
N SER A 83 -18.14 14.59 20.84
CA SER A 83 -17.87 15.30 22.10
C SER A 83 -16.43 15.06 22.53
N SER A 84 -15.70 16.16 22.71
CA SER A 84 -14.29 16.26 23.12
C SER A 84 -14.07 15.75 24.56
N GLU A 85 -14.44 14.51 24.83
CA GLU A 85 -14.22 13.88 26.13
C GLU A 85 -12.72 13.69 26.34
N SER A 86 -12.23 14.42 27.36
CA SER A 86 -10.97 14.23 28.08
C SER A 86 -10.31 12.90 27.74
N THR A 87 -9.18 12.94 27.05
CA THR A 87 -8.29 11.79 26.87
C THR A 87 -8.12 11.11 28.23
N ALA A 88 -8.64 9.88 28.35
CA ALA A 88 -8.43 9.09 29.54
C ALA A 88 -6.91 9.05 29.80
N PRO A 89 -6.45 9.24 31.05
CA PRO A 89 -5.03 9.34 31.32
C PRO A 89 -4.34 8.05 30.87
N CYS A 90 -3.50 8.14 29.82
CA CYS A 90 -2.70 7.01 29.34
C CYS A 90 -1.75 6.57 30.46
N THR A 91 -1.99 5.40 31.06
CA THR A 91 -1.18 4.93 32.20
C THR A 91 -0.08 3.95 31.77
N TYR A 92 0.93 3.79 32.64
CA TYR A 92 1.93 2.73 32.49
C TYR A 92 1.26 1.34 32.41
N ALA A 93 0.26 1.09 33.26
CA ALA A 93 -0.43 -0.20 33.32
C ALA A 93 -1.11 -0.57 31.99
N ASP A 94 -1.75 0.39 31.31
CA ASP A 94 -2.39 0.15 30.02
C ASP A 94 -1.38 -0.25 28.93
N VAL A 95 -0.17 0.33 28.96
CA VAL A 95 0.91 -0.02 28.01
C VAL A 95 1.45 -1.41 28.28
N ILE A 96 1.65 -1.76 29.55
CA ILE A 96 2.06 -3.10 29.94
C ILE A 96 1.02 -4.13 29.47
N GLN A 97 -0.26 -3.86 29.70
CA GLN A 97 -1.36 -4.70 29.23
C GLN A 97 -1.36 -4.85 27.70
N HIS A 98 -0.97 -3.80 26.97
CA HIS A 98 -0.91 -3.84 25.51
C HIS A 98 0.30 -4.59 24.94
N LEU A 99 1.47 -4.44 25.57
CA LEU A 99 2.73 -5.03 25.11
C LEU A 99 2.86 -6.50 25.54
N ASP A 100 2.11 -6.93 26.55
CA ASP A 100 1.92 -8.35 26.84
C ASP A 100 0.92 -8.97 25.85
N TRP A 101 1.40 -9.95 25.08
CA TRP A 101 0.61 -10.65 24.07
C TRP A 101 -0.59 -11.40 24.68
N THR A 102 -0.53 -11.78 25.96
CA THR A 102 -1.60 -12.50 26.65
C THR A 102 -2.78 -11.60 27.02
N THR A 103 -2.51 -10.31 27.27
CA THR A 103 -3.53 -9.33 27.66
C THR A 103 -3.87 -8.32 26.56
N ARG A 104 -3.12 -8.33 25.45
CA ARG A 104 -3.28 -7.37 24.34
C ARG A 104 -4.69 -7.29 23.76
N SER A 105 -5.45 -8.39 23.77
CA SER A 105 -6.84 -8.42 23.29
C SER A 105 -7.80 -7.56 24.13
N SER A 106 -7.41 -7.19 25.36
CA SER A 106 -8.18 -6.32 26.25
C SER A 106 -7.64 -4.88 26.30
N SER A 107 -6.61 -4.59 25.50
CA SER A 107 -5.98 -3.27 25.46
C SER A 107 -6.83 -2.26 24.68
N PRO A 108 -6.87 -0.99 25.12
CA PRO A 108 -7.48 0.10 24.39
C PRO A 108 -6.63 0.58 23.20
N TYR A 109 -5.38 0.14 23.08
CA TYR A 109 -4.44 0.67 22.10
C TYR A 109 -4.40 -0.08 20.77
N ILE A 110 -3.98 0.66 19.76
CA ILE A 110 -3.68 0.18 18.41
C ILE A 110 -2.17 0.39 18.20
N SER A 111 -1.40 -0.70 18.01
CA SER A 111 0.02 -0.57 17.67
C SER A 111 0.23 -0.07 16.25
N THR A 112 1.14 0.88 16.13
CA THR A 112 1.65 1.47 14.89
C THR A 112 3.15 1.75 15.07
N SER A 113 3.87 2.10 14.02
CA SER A 113 5.30 2.38 14.08
C SER A 113 5.63 3.60 13.22
N PHE A 114 6.60 4.42 13.64
CA PHE A 114 7.16 5.44 12.74
C PHE A 114 8.07 4.86 11.65
N SER A 115 8.53 3.62 11.80
CA SER A 115 9.48 2.99 10.87
C SER A 115 8.76 2.19 9.79
N PHE A 116 8.83 2.68 8.55
CA PHE A 116 8.37 1.94 7.38
C PHE A 116 9.17 0.63 7.20
N ALA A 117 10.47 0.66 7.50
CA ALA A 117 11.35 -0.49 7.36
C ALA A 117 11.04 -1.58 8.39
N TRP A 118 10.74 -1.20 9.64
CA TRP A 118 10.20 -2.11 10.66
C TRP A 118 8.92 -2.76 10.16
N SER A 119 8.01 -1.97 9.58
CA SER A 119 6.73 -2.46 9.08
C SER A 119 6.89 -3.45 7.93
N ILE A 120 7.85 -3.23 7.02
CA ILE A 120 8.19 -4.19 5.96
C ILE A 120 8.77 -5.47 6.56
N TRP A 121 9.74 -5.35 7.47
CA TRP A 121 10.38 -6.48 8.13
C TRP A 121 9.36 -7.35 8.90
N GLU A 122 8.49 -6.72 9.68
CA GLU A 122 7.44 -7.39 10.44
C GLU A 122 6.36 -7.98 9.53
N ALA A 123 5.98 -7.30 8.44
CA ALA A 123 5.02 -7.81 7.48
C ALA A 123 5.52 -9.10 6.79
N ILE A 124 6.80 -9.14 6.40
CA ILE A 124 7.41 -10.34 5.81
C ILE A 124 7.47 -11.48 6.83
N ARG A 125 7.84 -11.18 8.08
CA ARG A 125 7.85 -12.16 9.15
C ARG A 125 6.45 -12.76 9.37
N ARG A 126 5.40 -11.93 9.40
CA ARG A 126 4.01 -12.40 9.51
C ARG A 126 3.56 -13.16 8.28
N TYR A 127 3.91 -12.70 7.09
CA TYR A 127 3.56 -13.38 5.84
C TYR A 127 4.17 -14.78 5.77
N HIS A 128 5.40 -14.95 6.26
CA HIS A 128 6.09 -16.25 6.27
C HIS A 128 5.52 -17.21 7.32
N ILE A 129 5.13 -16.70 8.50
CA ILE A 129 4.62 -17.53 9.61
C ILE A 129 3.13 -17.84 9.46
N ASN A 130 2.34 -16.92 8.89
CA ASN A 130 0.89 -17.06 8.81
C ASN A 130 0.46 -17.97 7.65
N VAL A 131 -0.58 -18.75 7.90
CA VAL A 131 -1.28 -19.56 6.88
C VAL A 131 -2.07 -18.69 5.89
N LYS A 132 -2.45 -17.46 6.29
CA LYS A 132 -3.17 -16.49 5.46
C LYS A 132 -2.18 -15.46 4.91
N HIS A 133 -1.99 -15.48 3.59
CA HIS A 133 -1.04 -14.63 2.85
C HIS A 133 -1.55 -13.19 2.59
N ASP A 134 -2.58 -12.75 3.30
CA ASP A 134 -3.15 -11.42 3.17
C ASP A 134 -2.52 -10.50 4.22
N VAL A 135 -1.29 -10.06 3.99
CA VAL A 135 -0.63 -9.07 4.86
C VAL A 135 -0.60 -7.73 4.15
N GLU A 136 -1.14 -6.71 4.80
CA GLU A 136 -1.14 -5.33 4.34
C GLU A 136 -0.40 -4.42 5.32
N ILE A 137 0.14 -3.33 4.77
CA ILE A 137 0.69 -2.23 5.56
C ILE A 137 -0.20 -1.02 5.33
N ALA A 138 -0.83 -0.51 6.39
CA ALA A 138 -1.55 0.75 6.36
C ALA A 138 -0.61 1.91 6.68
N VAL A 139 -0.75 3.00 5.94
CA VAL A 139 -0.06 4.28 6.15
C VAL A 139 -1.07 5.28 6.70
N ILE A 140 -0.76 5.82 7.87
CA ILE A 140 -1.63 6.68 8.67
C ILE A 140 -0.96 8.05 8.80
N ASP A 141 -1.72 9.13 8.61
CA ASP A 141 -1.26 10.49 8.90
C ASP A 141 -1.16 10.68 10.41
N ALA A 142 0.06 10.76 10.93
CA ALA A 142 0.33 10.89 12.35
C ALA A 142 -0.30 12.16 12.94
N ARG A 143 -0.39 13.22 12.13
CA ARG A 143 -0.97 14.52 12.54
C ARG A 143 -2.46 14.37 12.86
N ALA A 144 -3.18 13.52 12.13
CA ALA A 144 -4.61 13.29 12.28
C ALA A 144 -4.99 12.45 13.51
N VAL A 145 -4.01 11.84 14.19
CA VAL A 145 -4.21 11.06 15.42
C VAL A 145 -3.40 11.63 16.60
N SER A 146 -2.91 12.86 16.48
CA SER A 146 -2.01 13.46 17.46
C SER A 146 -2.63 13.72 18.82
N ASP A 147 -3.95 13.84 18.88
CA ASP A 147 -4.74 13.97 20.09
C ASP A 147 -4.76 12.71 20.96
N ARG A 148 -4.47 11.54 20.37
CA ARG A 148 -4.65 10.23 21.01
C ARG A 148 -3.50 9.25 20.80
N ALA A 149 -2.43 9.69 20.15
CA ALA A 149 -1.25 8.90 19.87
C ALA A 149 -0.10 9.28 20.81
N ILE A 150 0.65 8.27 21.23
CA ILE A 150 1.78 8.42 22.15
C ILE A 150 2.83 7.34 21.86
N THR A 151 4.11 7.66 22.02
CA THR A 151 5.14 6.63 21.86
C THR A 151 5.11 5.68 23.07
N ALA A 152 5.24 4.38 22.82
CA ALA A 152 5.24 3.40 23.91
C ALA A 152 6.41 3.65 24.88
N VAL A 153 7.56 4.11 24.35
CA VAL A 153 8.74 4.47 25.14
C VAL A 153 8.42 5.62 26.11
N GLU A 154 7.73 6.67 25.67
CA GLU A 154 7.35 7.80 26.53
C GLU A 154 6.52 7.33 27.74
N LEU A 155 5.53 6.46 27.53
CA LEU A 155 4.71 5.91 28.61
C LEU A 155 5.49 4.96 29.53
N LEU A 156 6.37 4.12 28.96
CA LEU A 156 7.20 3.22 29.76
C LEU A 156 8.17 4.01 30.66
N MET A 157 8.68 5.16 30.22
CA MET A 157 9.56 6.03 31.02
C MET A 157 8.84 6.67 32.22
N LYS A 158 7.52 6.84 32.16
CA LYS A 158 6.72 7.40 33.27
C LYS A 158 6.58 6.42 34.45
N GLY A 159 6.83 5.12 34.25
CA GLY A 159 6.72 4.10 35.31
C GLY A 159 7.83 4.22 36.36
N THR A 160 7.43 4.38 37.62
CA THR A 160 8.38 4.42 38.75
C THR A 160 9.02 3.04 38.94
N PRO A 161 10.24 2.94 39.54
CA PRO A 161 10.89 1.65 39.76
C PRO A 161 10.05 0.61 40.51
N LYS A 162 9.10 1.05 41.36
CA LYS A 162 8.20 0.18 42.12
C LYS A 162 7.02 -0.35 41.30
N GLU A 163 6.56 0.41 40.30
CA GLU A 163 5.45 0.03 39.41
C GLU A 163 5.92 -0.83 38.24
N ARG A 164 7.24 -0.89 37.98
CA ARG A 164 7.78 -1.57 36.81
C ARG A 164 7.51 -3.07 36.86
N HIS A 165 6.88 -3.56 35.80
CA HIS A 165 6.71 -4.99 35.57
C HIS A 165 8.08 -5.68 35.35
N LYS A 166 8.18 -6.97 35.66
CA LYS A 166 9.42 -7.77 35.49
C LYS A 166 9.96 -7.74 34.05
N ASP A 167 9.07 -7.66 33.06
CA ASP A 167 9.41 -7.62 31.63
C ASP A 167 9.59 -6.18 31.08
N HIS A 168 9.59 -5.16 31.95
CA HIS A 168 9.67 -3.75 31.54
C HIS A 168 10.80 -3.48 30.54
N TRP A 169 12.02 -3.94 30.83
CA TRP A 169 13.18 -3.69 29.95
C TRP A 169 13.14 -4.47 28.64
N ARG A 170 12.39 -5.57 28.58
CA ARG A 170 12.14 -6.29 27.34
C ARG A 170 11.19 -5.49 26.45
N TRP A 171 10.09 -5.02 27.01
CA TRP A 171 9.12 -4.18 26.31
C TRP A 171 9.68 -2.82 25.92
N TYR A 172 10.47 -2.19 26.78
CA TYR A 172 11.17 -0.95 26.48
C TYR A 172 12.10 -1.11 25.27
N ARG A 173 12.92 -2.16 25.23
CA ARG A 173 13.80 -2.44 24.08
C ARG A 173 13.00 -2.70 22.81
N PHE A 174 11.92 -3.48 22.90
CA PHE A 174 11.03 -3.73 21.76
C PHE A 174 10.41 -2.43 21.24
N ALA A 175 9.82 -1.62 22.11
CA ALA A 175 9.20 -0.34 21.76
C ALA A 175 10.21 0.65 21.15
N LEU A 176 11.44 0.66 21.68
CA LEU A 176 12.55 1.45 21.15
C LEU A 176 12.92 0.98 19.74
N GLU A 177 13.24 -0.31 19.56
CA GLU A 177 13.67 -0.86 18.27
C GLU A 177 12.62 -0.72 17.17
N SER A 178 11.35 -0.94 17.52
CA SER A 178 10.22 -0.86 16.60
C SER A 178 9.68 0.55 16.39
N GLN A 179 10.20 1.54 17.13
CA GLN A 179 9.64 2.90 17.16
C GLN A 179 8.12 2.87 17.39
N ASP A 180 7.68 2.09 18.37
CA ASP A 180 6.27 1.77 18.61
C ASP A 180 5.48 2.99 19.07
N VAL A 181 4.36 3.22 18.41
CA VAL A 181 3.40 4.28 18.68
C VAL A 181 2.05 3.64 18.96
N LEU A 182 1.48 3.99 20.09
CA LEU A 182 0.21 3.50 20.55
C LEU A 182 -0.85 4.56 20.29
N VAL A 183 -1.86 4.21 19.51
CA VAL A 183 -3.02 5.06 19.27
C VAL A 183 -4.17 4.58 20.14
N TRP A 184 -4.67 5.43 21.03
CA TRP A 184 -5.77 5.09 21.93
C TRP A 184 -7.11 5.03 21.18
N GLY A 185 -7.91 4.01 21.46
CA GLY A 185 -9.29 3.92 20.98
C GLY A 185 -9.38 3.50 19.53
N HIS A 186 -9.39 4.44 18.59
CA HIS A 186 -9.61 4.16 17.18
C HIS A 186 -8.79 5.08 16.26
N ILE A 187 -8.51 4.58 15.05
CA ILE A 187 -7.97 5.35 13.94
C ILE A 187 -9.09 5.60 12.93
N PRO A 188 -9.51 6.86 12.72
CA PRO A 188 -10.58 7.17 11.77
C PRO A 188 -10.11 6.88 10.34
N GLY A 189 -11.05 6.52 9.47
CA GLY A 189 -10.76 6.24 8.06
C GLY A 189 -10.14 7.43 7.34
N SER A 190 -10.45 8.66 7.75
CA SER A 190 -9.87 9.89 7.22
C SER A 190 -8.38 10.05 7.51
N ALA A 191 -7.86 9.43 8.58
CA ALA A 191 -6.44 9.45 8.92
C ALA A 191 -5.64 8.43 8.10
N ILE A 192 -6.29 7.48 7.43
CA ILE A 192 -5.60 6.44 6.65
C ILE A 192 -5.41 6.94 5.24
N LEU A 193 -4.14 7.18 4.90
CA LEU A 193 -3.75 7.57 3.56
C LEU A 193 -3.94 6.38 2.61
N ALA A 194 -3.43 5.21 2.98
CA ALA A 194 -3.52 4.02 2.14
C ALA A 194 -3.34 2.72 2.92
N SER A 195 -3.84 1.61 2.37
CA SER A 195 -3.54 0.25 2.81
C SER A 195 -3.09 -0.55 1.59
N ILE A 196 -1.93 -1.21 1.69
CA ILE A 196 -1.22 -1.76 0.53
C ILE A 196 -0.80 -3.20 0.82
N PRO A 197 -1.12 -4.16 -0.05
CA PRO A 197 -0.63 -5.52 0.05
C PRO A 197 0.89 -5.59 0.01
N LEU A 198 1.47 -6.38 0.93
CA LEU A 198 2.91 -6.55 1.08
C LEU A 198 3.59 -6.84 -0.26
N LEU A 199 3.04 -7.78 -1.05
CA LEU A 199 3.63 -8.20 -2.32
C LEU A 199 3.77 -7.06 -3.34
N GLN A 200 2.91 -6.04 -3.29
CA GLN A 200 3.02 -4.86 -4.15
C GLN A 200 4.22 -3.99 -3.76
N ILE A 201 4.56 -3.95 -2.46
CA ILE A 201 5.68 -3.18 -1.91
C ILE A 201 7.01 -3.84 -2.24
N LEU A 202 7.12 -5.17 -2.14
CA LEU A 202 8.40 -5.90 -2.31
C LEU A 202 9.06 -5.61 -3.66
N SER A 203 8.26 -5.50 -4.73
CA SER A 203 8.76 -5.21 -6.09
C SER A 203 9.31 -3.78 -6.26
N LYS A 204 9.06 -2.90 -5.29
CA LYS A 204 9.40 -1.48 -5.33
C LYS A 204 10.54 -1.10 -4.38
N LEU A 205 11.01 -2.04 -3.58
CA LEU A 205 12.13 -1.87 -2.67
C LEU A 205 13.41 -1.39 -3.38
N PRO A 206 14.19 -0.47 -2.79
CA PRO A 206 15.54 -0.12 -3.25
C PRO A 206 16.45 -1.33 -3.45
N SER A 207 17.46 -1.20 -4.29
CA SER A 207 18.28 -2.34 -4.71
C SER A 207 19.08 -2.99 -3.57
N TYR A 208 19.49 -2.22 -2.55
CA TYR A 208 20.18 -2.78 -1.37
C TYR A 208 19.29 -3.71 -0.51
N PHE A 209 17.96 -3.67 -0.66
CA PHE A 209 17.05 -4.65 -0.07
C PHE A 209 16.89 -5.92 -0.89
N LEU A 210 17.47 -5.98 -2.10
CA LEU A 210 17.22 -7.05 -3.06
C LEU A 210 18.52 -7.79 -3.43
N TYR A 211 18.41 -9.07 -3.81
CA TYR A 211 19.51 -9.78 -4.46
C TYR A 211 19.56 -9.44 -5.96
N HIS A 212 20.75 -9.12 -6.47
CA HIS A 212 20.93 -8.65 -7.85
C HIS A 212 20.96 -9.76 -8.90
N ASP A 213 21.16 -11.03 -8.52
CA ASP A 213 21.69 -12.05 -9.45
C ASP A 213 20.84 -13.32 -9.61
N MET A 214 19.59 -13.30 -9.16
CA MET A 214 18.72 -14.48 -9.24
C MET A 214 17.94 -14.48 -10.56
N SER A 215 18.62 -14.87 -11.64
CA SER A 215 18.03 -15.03 -12.99
C SER A 215 16.89 -16.07 -13.01
N ASP A 216 16.86 -16.98 -12.04
CA ASP A 216 15.90 -18.08 -11.92
C ASP A 216 14.71 -17.80 -10.99
N ALA A 217 14.46 -16.54 -10.61
CA ALA A 217 13.45 -16.15 -9.61
C ALA A 217 11.98 -16.28 -10.07
N ARG A 218 11.57 -17.42 -10.64
CA ARG A 218 10.19 -17.70 -11.05
C ARG A 218 9.26 -18.04 -9.87
N GLU A 219 9.77 -18.31 -8.67
CA GLU A 219 8.95 -19.01 -7.66
C GLU A 219 8.31 -18.15 -6.56
N SER A 220 8.78 -16.93 -6.27
CA SER A 220 8.12 -16.02 -5.32
C SER A 220 8.81 -14.65 -5.26
N PRO A 221 8.07 -13.53 -5.13
CA PRO A 221 8.67 -12.20 -4.88
C PRO A 221 9.52 -12.16 -3.61
N LEU A 222 9.30 -13.07 -2.65
CA LEU A 222 10.08 -13.15 -1.42
C LEU A 222 11.53 -13.63 -1.65
N PHE A 223 11.80 -14.41 -2.70
CA PHE A 223 13.16 -14.87 -3.00
C PHE A 223 14.08 -13.74 -3.46
N LYS A 224 13.51 -12.59 -3.86
CA LYS A 224 14.28 -11.41 -4.24
C LYS A 224 14.82 -10.66 -3.04
N LEU A 225 14.33 -10.92 -1.83
CA LEU A 225 14.71 -10.19 -0.63
C LEU A 225 16.15 -10.51 -0.23
N GLY A 226 16.91 -9.45 -0.01
CA GLY A 226 18.31 -9.48 0.35
C GLY A 226 18.60 -10.01 1.75
N TRP A 227 17.60 -10.30 2.57
CA TRP A 227 17.82 -10.86 3.90
C TRP A 227 17.07 -12.16 4.06
N ASP A 228 17.64 -13.00 4.90
CA ASP A 228 17.06 -14.30 5.22
C ASP A 228 16.01 -14.12 6.31
N TYR A 229 14.74 -14.05 5.88
CA TYR A 229 13.58 -13.99 6.76
C TYR A 229 13.16 -15.37 7.30
N THR A 230 13.76 -16.45 6.79
CA THR A 230 13.49 -17.84 7.22
C THR A 230 14.36 -18.24 8.40
N ARG A 231 15.49 -17.55 8.61
CA ARG A 231 16.31 -17.71 9.82
C ARG A 231 15.47 -17.54 11.08
N LYS A 232 15.71 -18.41 12.05
CA LYS A 232 15.11 -18.28 13.38
C LYS A 232 15.64 -17.00 14.05
N LYS A 233 14.75 -16.02 14.26
CA LYS A 233 14.93 -14.82 15.10
C LYS A 233 16.07 -13.85 14.67
N PRO A 234 16.16 -13.41 13.40
CA PRO A 234 17.00 -12.25 13.09
C PRO A 234 16.50 -11.07 13.93
N SER A 235 17.39 -10.37 14.64
CA SER A 235 16.99 -9.12 15.30
C SER A 235 16.79 -8.02 14.26
N TYR A 236 15.85 -7.11 14.50
CA TYR A 236 15.65 -5.96 13.60
C TYR A 236 16.91 -5.09 13.51
N ARG A 237 17.69 -5.00 14.59
CA ARG A 237 18.99 -4.33 14.59
C ARG A 237 19.98 -4.96 13.59
N GLN A 238 20.09 -6.29 13.57
CA GLN A 238 20.93 -6.99 12.58
C GLN A 238 20.44 -6.76 11.16
N PHE A 239 19.12 -6.72 10.95
CA PHE A 239 18.54 -6.35 9.66
C PHE A 239 18.95 -4.94 9.24
N CYS A 240 18.82 -3.93 10.11
CA CYS A 240 19.22 -2.55 9.81
C CYS A 240 20.71 -2.45 9.46
N GLN A 241 21.56 -3.12 10.24
CA GLN A 241 23.01 -3.15 9.98
C GLN A 241 23.30 -3.77 8.61
N ALA A 242 22.73 -4.95 8.33
CA ALA A 242 22.97 -5.64 7.05
C ALA A 242 22.49 -4.84 5.84
N MET A 243 21.36 -4.13 5.94
CA MET A 243 20.88 -3.27 4.84
C MET A 243 21.75 -2.03 4.67
N SER A 244 22.25 -1.45 5.77
CA SER A 244 23.18 -0.32 5.73
C SER A 244 24.52 -0.71 5.10
N ASP A 245 25.09 -1.85 5.51
CA ASP A 245 26.34 -2.35 4.97
C ASP A 245 26.23 -2.58 3.46
N ARG A 246 25.12 -3.15 3.00
CA ARG A 246 24.83 -3.32 1.57
C ARG A 246 24.71 -2.01 0.84
N PHE A 247 24.01 -1.03 1.41
CA PHE A 247 23.91 0.31 0.84
C PHE A 247 25.29 0.94 0.67
N LEU A 248 26.16 0.83 1.68
CA LEU A 248 27.52 1.39 1.63
C LEU A 248 28.44 0.69 0.63
N GLN A 249 28.19 -0.59 0.34
CA GLN A 249 28.89 -1.35 -0.69
C GLN A 249 28.45 -0.99 -2.11
N LEU A 250 27.33 -0.28 -2.29
CA LEU A 250 26.88 0.15 -3.61
C LEU A 250 27.76 1.29 -4.15
N PRO A 251 28.04 1.31 -5.48
CA PRO A 251 28.60 2.46 -6.15
C PRO A 251 27.81 3.74 -5.87
N VAL A 252 28.48 4.89 -5.84
CA VAL A 252 27.89 6.21 -5.57
C VAL A 252 26.65 6.45 -6.44
N ASP A 253 26.72 6.16 -7.74
CA ASP A 253 25.59 6.34 -8.67
C ASP A 253 24.37 5.49 -8.30
N ARG A 254 24.60 4.26 -7.82
CA ARG A 254 23.52 3.38 -7.35
C ARG A 254 22.93 3.86 -6.03
N ARG A 255 23.77 4.34 -5.11
CA ARG A 255 23.29 4.95 -3.86
C ARG A 255 22.42 6.17 -4.13
N LEU A 256 22.87 7.07 -5.02
CA LEU A 256 22.10 8.24 -5.42
C LEU A 256 20.78 7.84 -6.09
N ARG A 257 20.81 6.87 -7.02
CA ARG A 257 19.60 6.35 -7.67
C ARG A 257 18.62 5.73 -6.68
N ASP A 258 19.08 4.91 -5.74
CA ASP A 258 18.22 4.24 -4.76
C ASP A 258 17.61 5.23 -3.75
N THR A 259 18.37 6.26 -3.37
CA THR A 259 17.90 7.31 -2.45
C THR A 259 17.04 8.38 -3.12
N THR A 260 17.06 8.49 -4.46
CA THR A 260 16.17 9.37 -5.24
C THR A 260 15.03 8.59 -5.89
N VAL A 261 15.27 7.95 -7.03
CA VAL A 261 14.27 7.19 -7.79
C VAL A 261 13.70 6.04 -6.96
N GLY A 262 14.55 5.31 -6.22
CA GLY A 262 14.14 4.18 -5.39
C GLY A 262 13.20 4.61 -4.26
N SER A 263 13.49 5.72 -3.59
CA SER A 263 12.68 6.27 -2.50
C SER A 263 11.33 6.81 -3.01
N VAL A 264 11.32 7.54 -4.13
CA VAL A 264 10.09 8.01 -4.79
C VAL A 264 9.22 6.84 -5.20
N ARG A 265 9.80 5.81 -5.81
CA ARG A 265 9.08 4.60 -6.24
C ARG A 265 8.44 3.88 -5.07
N LEU A 266 9.15 3.74 -3.94
CA LEU A 266 8.62 3.10 -2.74
C LEU A 266 7.55 3.98 -2.05
N ALA A 267 7.76 5.29 -1.97
CA ALA A 267 6.79 6.25 -1.43
C ALA A 267 5.47 6.22 -2.22
N LEU A 268 5.55 6.24 -3.55
CA LEU A 268 4.38 6.11 -4.42
C LEU A 268 3.71 4.75 -4.25
N ALA A 269 4.45 3.67 -4.00
CA ALA A 269 3.86 2.36 -3.73
C ALA A 269 3.05 2.39 -2.41
N PHE A 270 3.61 3.01 -1.36
CA PHE A 270 2.93 3.20 -0.07
C PHE A 270 1.74 4.14 -0.16
N LEU A 271 1.79 5.18 -0.98
CA LEU A 271 0.73 6.19 -1.05
C LEU A 271 -0.15 6.05 -2.29
N ARG A 272 -0.07 4.92 -3.01
CA ARG A 272 -0.71 4.77 -4.33
C ARG A 272 -2.21 5.10 -4.31
N PRO A 273 -3.06 4.50 -3.46
CA PRO A 273 -4.49 4.83 -3.41
C PRO A 273 -4.74 6.31 -3.11
N TYR A 274 -4.02 6.88 -2.14
CA TYR A 274 -4.11 8.30 -1.76
C TYR A 274 -3.77 9.21 -2.94
N PHE A 275 -2.62 8.97 -3.58
CA PHE A 275 -2.09 9.81 -4.64
C PHE A 275 -2.98 9.78 -5.87
N HIS A 276 -3.42 8.59 -6.32
CA HIS A 276 -4.35 8.48 -7.46
C HIS A 276 -5.66 9.23 -7.22
N LYS A 277 -6.18 9.23 -5.99
CA LYS A 277 -7.40 9.95 -5.65
C LYS A 277 -7.18 11.47 -5.70
N HIS A 278 -6.16 11.97 -5.03
CA HIS A 278 -6.00 13.40 -4.78
C HIS A 278 -5.18 14.14 -5.84
N VAL A 279 -4.36 13.48 -6.66
CA VAL A 279 -3.48 14.17 -7.63
C VAL A 279 -4.25 15.06 -8.63
N SER A 280 -5.52 14.74 -8.90
CA SER A 280 -6.38 15.55 -9.79
C SER A 280 -7.11 16.69 -9.06
N GLU A 281 -7.39 16.52 -7.76
CA GLU A 281 -8.19 17.45 -6.95
C GLU A 281 -7.30 18.44 -6.18
N ASP A 282 -6.23 17.93 -5.56
CA ASP A 282 -5.23 18.66 -4.80
C ASP A 282 -3.82 18.17 -5.19
N PHE A 283 -3.33 18.67 -6.31
CA PHE A 283 -2.03 18.30 -6.85
C PHE A 283 -0.87 18.64 -5.90
N THR A 284 -0.91 19.85 -5.33
CA THR A 284 0.17 20.36 -4.46
C THR A 284 0.23 19.57 -3.15
N GLY A 285 -0.90 19.32 -2.49
CA GLY A 285 -0.93 18.51 -1.27
C GLY A 285 -0.53 17.06 -1.53
N ALA A 286 -1.04 16.45 -2.61
CA ALA A 286 -0.70 15.07 -2.96
C ALA A 286 0.80 14.88 -3.24
N THR A 287 1.41 15.78 -4.03
CA THR A 287 2.84 15.75 -4.33
C THR A 287 3.69 16.06 -3.10
N ALA A 288 3.28 17.00 -2.25
CA ALA A 288 3.97 17.31 -1.00
C ALA A 288 4.04 16.08 -0.06
N ARG A 289 2.92 15.37 0.13
CA ARG A 289 2.88 14.15 0.97
C ARG A 289 3.77 13.03 0.43
N VAL A 290 3.79 12.82 -0.89
CA VAL A 290 4.69 11.83 -1.51
C VAL A 290 6.15 12.25 -1.36
N CYS A 291 6.47 13.55 -1.49
CA CYS A 291 7.82 14.06 -1.24
C CYS A 291 8.25 13.82 0.20
N GLU A 292 7.41 14.17 1.18
CA GLU A 292 7.68 13.93 2.62
C GLU A 292 7.99 12.45 2.88
N MET A 293 7.16 11.53 2.37
CA MET A 293 7.38 10.08 2.50
C MET A 293 8.68 9.63 1.82
N ALA A 294 8.95 10.11 0.61
CA ALA A 294 10.16 9.80 -0.12
C ALA A 294 11.42 10.25 0.64
N TYR A 295 11.39 11.39 1.34
CA TYR A 295 12.51 11.81 2.18
C TYR A 295 12.76 10.89 3.37
N VAL A 296 11.70 10.49 4.07
CA VAL A 296 11.82 9.55 5.19
C VAL A 296 12.49 8.25 4.70
N ILE A 297 12.11 7.77 3.51
CA ILE A 297 12.71 6.58 2.90
C ILE A 297 14.16 6.81 2.46
N ALA A 298 14.45 7.96 1.83
CA ALA A 298 15.77 8.31 1.30
C ALA A 298 16.84 8.44 2.40
N GLN A 299 16.45 8.95 3.57
CA GLN A 299 17.33 9.15 4.72
C GLN A 299 17.58 7.87 5.54
N TRP A 300 16.71 6.87 5.40
CA TRP A 300 16.77 5.66 6.20
C TRP A 300 18.11 4.90 6.10
N PRO A 301 18.64 4.53 4.92
CA PRO A 301 19.85 3.69 4.85
C PRO A 301 21.11 4.38 5.39
N SER A 302 21.14 5.72 5.40
CA SER A 302 22.22 6.51 5.97
C SER A 302 21.81 7.98 6.08
N GLN A 303 21.64 8.49 7.30
CA GLN A 303 21.30 9.90 7.52
C GLN A 303 22.45 10.84 7.12
N TRP A 304 23.70 10.44 7.30
CA TRP A 304 24.84 11.26 6.90
C TRP A 304 24.91 11.43 5.38
N TRP A 305 24.55 10.39 4.62
CA TRP A 305 24.49 10.45 3.16
C TRP A 305 23.52 11.53 2.68
N ALA A 306 22.32 11.59 3.26
CA ALA A 306 21.34 12.60 2.89
C ALA A 306 21.78 14.03 3.26
N ARG A 307 22.64 14.20 4.28
CA ARG A 307 23.21 15.51 4.63
C ARG A 307 24.30 15.96 3.67
N GLU A 308 25.11 15.02 3.17
CA GLU A 308 26.17 15.29 2.19
C GLU A 308 25.62 15.52 0.76
N HIS A 309 24.40 15.06 0.49
CA HIS A 309 23.75 15.15 -0.83
C HIS A 309 22.45 15.96 -0.78
N PRO A 310 22.51 17.29 -0.52
CA PRO A 310 21.32 18.15 -0.45
C PRO A 310 20.52 18.18 -1.77
N GLU A 311 21.17 17.92 -2.92
CA GLU A 311 20.54 17.83 -4.24
C GLU A 311 19.48 16.72 -4.33
N MET A 312 19.56 15.70 -3.47
CA MET A 312 18.54 14.65 -3.38
C MET A 312 17.16 15.24 -3.13
N ARG A 313 17.08 16.37 -2.40
CA ARG A 313 15.83 17.08 -2.15
C ARG A 313 15.21 17.58 -3.44
N ASP A 314 15.96 18.33 -4.21
CA ASP A 314 15.40 18.89 -5.43
C ASP A 314 15.10 17.80 -6.46
N LEU A 315 15.92 16.75 -6.55
CA LEU A 315 15.67 15.59 -7.40
C LEU A 315 14.39 14.83 -7.03
N VAL A 316 14.18 14.51 -5.74
CA VAL A 316 12.96 13.84 -5.27
C VAL A 316 11.72 14.70 -5.58
N ARG A 317 11.77 16.00 -5.29
CA ARG A 317 10.67 16.92 -5.57
C ARG A 317 10.33 16.96 -7.07
N CYS A 318 11.34 17.12 -7.92
CA CYS A 318 11.17 17.15 -9.37
C CYS A 318 10.58 15.83 -9.90
N MET A 319 11.08 14.68 -9.43
CA MET A 319 10.57 13.36 -9.84
C MET A 319 9.11 13.16 -9.45
N VAL A 320 8.72 13.51 -8.21
CA VAL A 320 7.33 13.40 -7.76
C VAL A 320 6.42 14.33 -8.56
N HIS A 321 6.87 15.55 -8.84
CA HIS A 321 6.11 16.50 -9.65
C HIS A 321 5.91 15.99 -11.08
N MET A 322 6.97 15.48 -11.73
CA MET A 322 6.88 14.91 -13.09
C MET A 322 5.91 13.72 -13.13
N VAL A 323 6.02 12.78 -12.19
CA VAL A 323 5.10 11.63 -12.11
C VAL A 323 3.67 12.09 -11.86
N GLY A 324 3.48 13.09 -11.00
CA GLY A 324 2.17 13.65 -10.72
C GLY A 324 1.53 14.29 -11.96
N GLU A 325 2.28 15.10 -12.71
CA GLU A 325 1.79 15.71 -13.96
C GLU A 325 1.43 14.65 -15.01
N GLU A 326 2.28 13.64 -15.19
CA GLU A 326 2.01 12.52 -16.08
C GLU A 326 0.72 11.78 -15.67
N MET A 327 0.50 11.55 -14.37
CA MET A 327 -0.71 10.91 -13.88
C MET A 327 -1.97 11.77 -14.09
N ARG A 328 -1.86 13.10 -13.96
CA ARG A 328 -2.98 14.02 -14.25
C ARG A 328 -3.32 14.01 -15.73
N GLU A 329 -2.32 14.08 -16.60
CA GLU A 329 -2.53 14.08 -18.04
C GLU A 329 -3.10 12.74 -18.50
N ALA A 330 -2.58 11.61 -18.01
CA ALA A 330 -3.13 10.29 -18.29
C ALA A 330 -4.62 10.18 -17.89
N ARG A 331 -5.00 10.75 -16.74
CA ARG A 331 -6.42 10.76 -16.30
C ARG A 331 -7.27 11.69 -17.16
N ARG A 332 -6.73 12.84 -17.60
CA ARG A 332 -7.41 13.76 -18.51
C ARG A 332 -7.70 13.09 -19.86
N VAL A 333 -6.70 12.41 -20.42
CA VAL A 333 -6.82 11.63 -21.67
C VAL A 333 -7.84 10.51 -21.51
N GLN A 334 -7.79 9.75 -20.40
CA GLN A 334 -8.77 8.69 -20.12
C GLN A 334 -10.20 9.25 -20.04
N THR A 335 -10.39 10.37 -19.34
CA THR A 335 -11.71 11.02 -19.23
C THR A 335 -12.24 11.46 -20.60
N LEU A 336 -11.37 12.00 -21.47
CA LEU A 336 -11.75 12.37 -22.82
C LEU A 336 -12.19 11.15 -23.65
N ILE A 337 -11.43 10.05 -23.57
CA ILE A 337 -11.79 8.78 -24.24
C ILE A 337 -13.15 8.27 -23.76
N ASP A 338 -13.41 8.33 -22.45
CA ASP A 338 -14.67 7.85 -21.88
C ASP A 338 -15.85 8.76 -22.25
N VAL A 339 -15.65 10.08 -22.32
CA VAL A 339 -16.67 11.02 -22.81
C VAL A 339 -16.99 10.76 -24.28
N THR A 340 -15.99 10.55 -25.14
CA THR A 340 -16.22 10.21 -26.55
C THR A 340 -17.01 8.91 -26.70
N LYS A 341 -16.65 7.86 -25.94
CA LYS A 341 -17.40 6.59 -25.93
C LYS A 341 -18.84 6.78 -25.45
N MET A 342 -19.08 7.61 -24.43
CA MET A 342 -20.43 7.90 -23.95
C MET A 342 -21.25 8.65 -25.01
N GLN A 343 -20.64 9.61 -25.71
CA GLN A 343 -21.29 10.32 -26.82
C GLN A 343 -21.67 9.37 -27.97
N GLU A 344 -20.81 8.42 -28.31
CA GLU A 344 -21.12 7.37 -29.31
C GLU A 344 -22.29 6.48 -28.87
N ILE A 345 -22.30 6.05 -27.60
CA ILE A 345 -23.38 5.22 -27.04
C ILE A 345 -24.70 6.00 -27.02
N VAL A 346 -24.69 7.25 -26.54
CA VAL A 346 -25.88 8.11 -26.48
C VAL A 346 -26.39 8.40 -27.90
N GLY A 347 -25.51 8.72 -28.85
CA GLY A 347 -25.89 8.92 -30.25
C GLY A 347 -26.50 7.66 -30.88
N GLY A 348 -25.97 6.48 -30.57
CA GLY A 348 -26.55 5.20 -31.00
C GLY A 348 -27.93 4.94 -30.40
N LEU A 349 -28.12 5.24 -29.11
CA LEU A 349 -29.42 5.13 -28.44
C LEU A 349 -30.45 6.12 -28.99
N GLU A 350 -30.05 7.37 -29.26
CA GLU A 350 -30.92 8.37 -29.88
C GLU A 350 -31.36 7.93 -31.28
N GLN A 351 -30.45 7.36 -32.07
CA GLN A 351 -30.79 6.81 -33.38
C GLN A 351 -31.78 5.66 -33.27
N LEU A 352 -31.55 4.71 -32.35
CA LEU A 352 -32.46 3.58 -32.12
C LEU A 352 -33.84 4.05 -31.64
N SER A 353 -33.90 5.07 -30.78
CA SER A 353 -35.16 5.67 -30.33
C SER A 353 -35.93 6.29 -31.49
N ARG A 354 -35.26 7.07 -32.35
CA ARG A 354 -35.89 7.65 -33.54
C ARG A 354 -36.38 6.58 -34.52
N GLU A 355 -35.62 5.50 -34.69
CA GLU A 355 -36.04 4.37 -35.53
C GLU A 355 -37.27 3.64 -34.96
N ASP A 356 -37.35 3.44 -33.64
CA ASP A 356 -38.50 2.82 -33.01
C ASP A 356 -39.74 3.70 -33.06
N GLU A 357 -39.59 5.01 -32.83
CA GLU A 357 -40.66 6.00 -33.03
C GLU A 357 -41.18 5.97 -34.47
N ALA A 358 -40.28 5.91 -35.46
CA ALA A 358 -40.67 5.78 -36.86
C ALA A 358 -41.39 4.46 -37.18
N ARG A 359 -40.93 3.33 -36.61
CA ARG A 359 -41.59 2.02 -36.75
C ARG A 359 -42.97 2.01 -36.09
N ASN A 360 -43.10 2.57 -34.90
CA ASN A 360 -44.36 2.67 -34.16
C ASN A 360 -45.35 3.59 -34.87
N HIS A 361 -44.88 4.71 -35.44
CA HIS A 361 -45.70 5.58 -36.26
C HIS A 361 -46.25 4.84 -37.49
N ARG A 362 -45.39 4.07 -38.19
CA ARG A 362 -45.81 3.24 -39.32
C ARG A 362 -46.83 2.15 -38.94
N ARG A 363 -46.67 1.53 -37.76
CA ARG A 363 -47.63 0.55 -37.23
C ARG A 363 -49.00 1.17 -36.96
N ARG A 364 -49.04 2.38 -36.39
CA ARG A 364 -50.30 3.11 -36.14
C ARG A 364 -51.03 3.43 -37.45
N LEU A 365 -50.31 3.95 -38.45
CA LEU A 365 -50.90 4.23 -39.76
C LEU A 365 -51.49 2.99 -40.44
N LEU A 366 -50.86 1.82 -40.29
CA LEU A 366 -51.39 0.57 -40.84
C LEU A 366 -52.60 0.03 -40.06
N ALA A 367 -52.65 0.24 -38.73
CA ALA A 367 -53.79 -0.15 -37.91
C ALA A 367 -55.06 0.65 -38.28
N ASP A 368 -54.92 1.94 -38.58
CA ASP A 368 -56.04 2.78 -39.00
C ASP A 368 -56.62 2.37 -40.37
N ILE A 369 -55.82 1.74 -41.24
CA ILE A 369 -56.27 1.26 -42.56
C ILE A 369 -57.07 -0.05 -42.46
N GLN A 370 -56.92 -0.82 -41.37
CA GLN A 370 -57.65 -2.08 -41.16
C GLN A 370 -59.04 -1.92 -40.50
N LEU A 371 -59.46 -0.70 -40.15
CA LEU A 371 -60.84 -0.40 -39.76
C LEU A 371 -61.74 -0.25 -40.99
N SER A 372 -61.80 -1.27 -41.84
CA SER A 372 -62.99 -1.48 -42.68
C SER A 372 -64.02 -2.21 -41.82
N PRO A 373 -65.28 -1.73 -41.74
CA PRO A 373 -66.29 -2.34 -40.90
C PRO A 373 -66.51 -3.79 -41.34
N GLU A 374 -66.09 -4.73 -40.49
CA GLU A 374 -66.42 -6.13 -40.71
C GLU A 374 -67.95 -6.26 -40.69
N PRO A 375 -68.55 -6.86 -41.73
CA PRO A 375 -69.99 -7.02 -41.79
C PRO A 375 -70.48 -7.87 -40.61
N SER A 376 -71.56 -7.41 -39.98
CA SER A 376 -72.25 -8.04 -38.85
C SER A 376 -72.24 -9.57 -38.90
N PRO A 377 -71.78 -10.27 -37.84
CA PRO A 377 -72.03 -11.69 -37.70
C PRO A 377 -73.52 -11.91 -37.42
N SER A 378 -74.17 -12.64 -38.32
CA SER A 378 -75.51 -13.19 -38.11
C SER A 378 -75.54 -14.14 -36.90
N PRO A 379 -76.70 -14.29 -36.25
CA PRO A 379 -76.82 -14.99 -34.98
C PRO A 379 -76.76 -16.51 -35.17
N THR A 380 -76.58 -17.20 -34.04
CA THR A 380 -76.93 -18.61 -33.74
C THR A 380 -75.78 -19.63 -33.83
N LEU A 381 -75.23 -20.03 -32.68
CA LEU A 381 -75.36 -21.37 -32.07
C LEU A 381 -74.54 -21.48 -30.75
N PRO A 382 -74.87 -22.43 -29.85
CA PRO A 382 -74.63 -22.37 -28.40
C PRO A 382 -73.21 -22.83 -27.97
N PRO A 383 -72.83 -22.63 -26.69
CA PRO A 383 -71.47 -22.83 -26.24
C PRO A 383 -71.17 -24.32 -26.03
N SER A 384 -70.05 -24.78 -26.59
CA SER A 384 -69.41 -26.04 -26.19
C SER A 384 -68.20 -25.75 -25.31
N PRO A 385 -68.00 -26.52 -24.22
CA PRO A 385 -66.97 -26.24 -23.22
C PRO A 385 -65.66 -26.92 -23.61
N THR A 386 -64.59 -26.14 -23.74
CA THR A 386 -63.23 -26.70 -23.79
C THR A 386 -62.27 -25.80 -23.03
N ILE A 387 -62.12 -26.17 -21.76
CA ILE A 387 -60.88 -26.24 -20.98
C ILE A 387 -59.65 -25.90 -21.82
N TYR A 388 -58.97 -24.78 -21.58
CA TYR A 388 -57.51 -24.70 -21.75
C TYR A 388 -56.89 -23.57 -20.90
N ASN A 389 -55.71 -23.90 -20.39
CA ASN A 389 -55.00 -23.42 -19.20
C ASN A 389 -54.07 -22.22 -19.49
N PRO A 390 -54.09 -21.11 -18.73
CA PRO A 390 -53.18 -19.98 -18.92
C PRO A 390 -51.93 -20.15 -18.06
N LYS A 391 -51.05 -21.08 -18.45
CA LYS A 391 -49.67 -21.16 -17.98
C LYS A 391 -48.81 -21.73 -19.10
N GLU A 392 -48.41 -20.88 -20.04
CA GLU A 392 -47.18 -20.99 -20.83
C GLU A 392 -47.24 -20.02 -22.01
N LEU A 393 -46.57 -18.87 -21.91
CA LEU A 393 -45.71 -18.26 -22.94
C LEU A 393 -45.40 -16.81 -22.56
N PHE A 394 -44.42 -16.61 -21.69
CA PHE A 394 -43.47 -15.49 -21.78
C PHE A 394 -42.18 -15.96 -21.09
N ARG A 395 -41.39 -16.74 -21.84
CA ARG A 395 -40.01 -17.07 -21.50
C ARG A 395 -39.14 -16.47 -22.60
N LEU A 396 -38.79 -15.20 -22.44
CA LEU A 396 -37.79 -14.51 -23.24
C LEU A 396 -36.77 -13.87 -22.28
N GLY A 397 -35.63 -14.57 -22.17
CA GLY A 397 -34.30 -14.03 -21.88
C GLY A 397 -34.13 -13.07 -20.71
N SER A 398 -34.27 -13.55 -19.48
CA SER A 398 -33.57 -12.95 -18.35
C SER A 398 -32.17 -13.58 -18.27
N VAL A 399 -31.14 -12.74 -18.28
CA VAL A 399 -29.75 -13.12 -18.04
C VAL A 399 -29.63 -13.45 -16.56
N ASP A 400 -29.53 -14.74 -16.23
CA ASP A 400 -29.20 -15.19 -14.87
C ASP A 400 -27.76 -14.81 -14.54
N ILE A 401 -27.62 -13.83 -13.64
CA ILE A 401 -26.41 -13.60 -12.87
C ILE A 401 -26.31 -14.76 -11.89
N VAL A 402 -25.32 -15.62 -12.10
CA VAL A 402 -24.95 -16.71 -11.20
C VAL A 402 -24.51 -16.12 -9.85
N THR A 403 -25.43 -16.04 -8.90
CA THR A 403 -25.12 -16.00 -7.47
C THR A 403 -24.96 -17.44 -7.00
N SER A 404 -23.71 -17.86 -6.81
CA SER A 404 -23.41 -19.13 -6.15
C SER A 404 -23.63 -18.95 -4.64
N ASP A 405 -24.72 -19.52 -4.14
CA ASP A 405 -24.85 -19.91 -2.74
C ASP A 405 -23.70 -20.88 -2.41
N MET A 406 -22.88 -20.54 -1.41
CA MET A 406 -22.15 -21.54 -0.63
C MET A 406 -22.68 -21.51 0.80
N THR A 407 -23.43 -22.57 1.07
CA THR A 407 -23.85 -23.10 2.34
C THR A 407 -22.78 -23.00 3.44
N GLU A 408 -23.21 -22.43 4.55
CA GLU A 408 -22.59 -22.48 5.87
C GLU A 408 -22.21 -23.92 6.24
N SER A 409 -20.93 -24.13 6.55
CA SER A 409 -20.46 -25.28 7.32
C SER A 409 -19.92 -24.76 8.65
N ARG A 410 -20.79 -24.84 9.66
CA ARG A 410 -20.52 -24.62 11.07
C ARG A 410 -19.64 -25.78 11.56
N SER A 411 -18.33 -25.57 11.70
CA SER A 411 -17.45 -26.50 12.40
C SER A 411 -17.05 -25.95 13.76
N THR A 412 -17.20 -26.86 14.70
CA THR A 412 -17.13 -26.73 16.15
C THR A 412 -15.73 -26.36 16.63
N GLN A 413 -15.74 -25.47 17.62
CA GLN A 413 -14.70 -25.18 18.58
C GLN A 413 -14.15 -26.47 19.22
N THR A 414 -12.84 -26.68 19.17
CA THR A 414 -12.15 -27.67 20.00
C THR A 414 -11.03 -26.99 20.76
N ASP A 415 -11.15 -27.12 22.08
CA ASP A 415 -10.19 -26.74 23.11
C ASP A 415 -8.88 -27.55 23.05
N VAL A 416 -7.82 -26.88 23.46
CA VAL A 416 -6.69 -27.34 24.30
C VAL A 416 -6.03 -28.68 23.94
N ALA A 417 -4.76 -28.60 23.53
CA ALA A 417 -3.73 -29.53 24.02
C ALA A 417 -2.36 -28.84 24.06
N GLU A 418 -1.82 -28.83 25.28
CA GLU A 418 -0.50 -28.47 25.75
C GLU A 418 0.54 -29.47 25.21
N GLU A 419 1.70 -29.00 24.72
CA GLU A 419 2.85 -29.88 24.47
C GLU A 419 4.06 -29.48 25.33
N PRO A 420 4.75 -30.46 25.93
CA PRO A 420 5.86 -30.23 26.85
C PRO A 420 7.22 -30.17 26.15
N ILE A 421 8.15 -29.57 26.89
CA ILE A 421 9.60 -29.50 26.70
C ILE A 421 10.23 -30.91 26.78
N ILE A 422 11.17 -31.22 25.87
CA ILE A 422 12.38 -32.10 26.02
C ILE A 422 13.26 -31.79 24.78
N GLU A 423 14.44 -31.18 24.90
CA GLU A 423 15.79 -31.74 25.24
C GLU A 423 16.40 -32.71 24.21
N ASP A 424 17.71 -32.50 24.01
CA ASP A 424 18.59 -32.98 22.94
C ASP A 424 18.67 -34.50 22.76
N SER A 425 18.85 -34.95 21.51
CA SER A 425 19.86 -35.94 21.15
C SER A 425 20.00 -36.13 19.64
N ALA A 426 21.26 -36.15 19.20
CA ALA A 426 21.70 -36.53 17.88
C ALA A 426 21.35 -37.99 17.56
N ILE A 427 21.04 -38.29 16.30
CA ILE A 427 21.46 -39.50 15.58
C ILE A 427 21.29 -39.27 14.07
N SER A 428 22.36 -39.63 13.38
CA SER A 428 22.51 -39.73 11.94
C SER A 428 21.67 -40.89 11.38
N THR A 429 20.99 -40.72 10.25
CA THR A 429 20.79 -41.81 9.28
C THR A 429 20.31 -41.27 7.94
N SER A 430 21.08 -41.63 6.93
CA SER A 430 20.80 -41.53 5.50
C SER A 430 19.47 -42.17 5.11
N ASN A 431 18.69 -41.51 4.25
CA ASN A 431 17.72 -42.21 3.40
C ASN A 431 17.60 -41.54 2.02
N THR A 432 18.02 -42.32 1.04
CA THR A 432 17.90 -42.14 -0.41
C THR A 432 16.42 -42.23 -0.82
N ILE A 433 15.93 -41.26 -1.60
CA ILE A 433 14.60 -41.29 -2.23
C ILE A 433 14.77 -41.20 -3.75
N PRO A 434 14.02 -41.97 -4.55
CA PRO A 434 14.27 -42.14 -5.97
C PRO A 434 13.70 -41.00 -6.82
N SER A 435 14.41 -40.73 -7.91
CA SER A 435 14.05 -39.84 -9.01
C SER A 435 12.71 -40.20 -9.64
N SER A 436 11.78 -39.25 -9.65
CA SER A 436 10.54 -39.29 -10.44
C SER A 436 10.65 -38.29 -11.58
N ASP A 437 10.85 -38.81 -12.79
CA ASP A 437 10.72 -38.06 -14.03
C ASP A 437 9.27 -37.60 -14.21
N LYS A 438 9.05 -36.27 -14.12
CA LYS A 438 7.81 -35.64 -14.55
C LYS A 438 8.06 -34.80 -15.80
N VAL A 439 7.52 -35.31 -16.90
CA VAL A 439 7.38 -34.64 -18.19
C VAL A 439 6.74 -33.26 -18.00
N CYS A 440 7.47 -32.23 -18.40
CA CYS A 440 7.07 -30.83 -18.27
C CYS A 440 6.09 -30.49 -19.41
N ASN A 441 4.80 -30.37 -19.09
CA ASN A 441 3.82 -29.78 -20.01
C ASN A 441 4.07 -28.28 -20.11
N VAL A 442 4.61 -27.87 -21.26
CA VAL A 442 4.83 -26.47 -21.63
C VAL A 442 3.48 -25.78 -21.75
N LEU A 443 3.12 -24.98 -20.74
CA LEU A 443 1.92 -24.15 -20.76
C LEU A 443 2.13 -22.98 -21.73
N PRO A 444 1.19 -22.69 -22.65
CA PRO A 444 1.34 -21.61 -23.60
C PRO A 444 1.41 -20.24 -22.90
N PRO A 445 2.25 -19.31 -23.38
CA PRO A 445 2.44 -18.00 -22.76
C PRO A 445 1.12 -17.23 -22.72
N SER A 446 0.84 -16.62 -21.58
CA SER A 446 -0.39 -15.85 -21.36
C SER A 446 -0.46 -14.67 -22.34
N LYS A 447 -1.66 -14.34 -22.84
CA LYS A 447 -1.88 -13.21 -23.77
C LYS A 447 -1.33 -11.88 -23.23
N LEU A 448 -1.19 -11.76 -21.90
CA LEU A 448 -0.63 -10.58 -21.23
C LEU A 448 0.87 -10.42 -21.49
N GLU A 449 1.63 -11.51 -21.54
CA GLU A 449 3.08 -11.47 -21.81
C GLU A 449 3.39 -10.98 -23.23
N ALA A 450 2.57 -11.40 -24.20
CA ALA A 450 2.67 -10.92 -25.58
C ALA A 450 2.46 -9.40 -25.67
N VAL A 451 1.46 -8.86 -24.97
CA VAL A 451 1.17 -7.42 -24.93
C VAL A 451 2.31 -6.64 -24.27
N THR A 452 2.85 -7.13 -23.15
CA THR A 452 3.98 -6.47 -22.48
C THR A 452 5.25 -6.48 -23.33
N ARG A 453 5.50 -7.55 -24.09
CA ARG A 453 6.66 -7.65 -24.98
C ARG A 453 6.53 -6.72 -26.18
N THR A 454 5.33 -6.60 -26.74
CA THR A 454 5.05 -5.64 -27.82
C THR A 454 5.19 -4.20 -27.32
N ALA A 455 4.63 -3.87 -26.16
CA ALA A 455 4.75 -2.54 -25.57
C ALA A 455 6.21 -2.16 -25.26
N SER A 456 7.03 -3.09 -24.74
CA SER A 456 8.44 -2.81 -24.48
C SER A 456 9.25 -2.58 -25.76
N CYS A 457 8.97 -3.33 -26.83
CA CYS A 457 9.59 -3.11 -28.14
C CYS A 457 9.24 -1.73 -28.71
N PHE A 458 7.97 -1.31 -28.62
CA PHE A 458 7.55 0.02 -29.07
C PHE A 458 8.20 1.15 -28.27
N LEU A 459 8.25 1.03 -26.95
CA LEU A 459 8.86 2.06 -26.09
C LEU A 459 10.37 2.17 -26.35
N THR A 460 11.05 1.03 -26.53
CA THR A 460 12.48 1.00 -26.84
C THR A 460 12.75 1.61 -28.22
N GLY A 461 11.92 1.27 -29.22
CA GLY A 461 12.01 1.86 -30.56
C GLY A 461 11.79 3.37 -30.56
N LEU A 462 10.82 3.87 -29.78
CA LEU A 462 10.55 5.30 -29.66
C LEU A 462 11.68 6.06 -28.97
N LEU A 463 12.25 5.50 -27.90
CA LEU A 463 13.37 6.11 -27.18
C LEU A 463 14.65 6.13 -28.03
N VAL A 464 14.99 5.01 -28.67
CA VAL A 464 16.15 4.92 -29.57
C VAL A 464 15.96 5.83 -30.78
N GLY A 465 14.77 5.85 -31.39
CA GLY A 465 14.44 6.71 -32.51
C GLY A 465 14.50 8.20 -32.16
N SER A 466 13.95 8.59 -31.01
CA SER A 466 14.02 9.98 -30.52
C SER A 466 15.46 10.40 -30.23
N PHE A 467 16.26 9.50 -29.66
CA PHE A 467 17.67 9.75 -29.41
C PHE A 467 18.47 9.93 -30.72
N ILE A 468 18.27 9.06 -31.71
CA ILE A 468 18.91 9.20 -33.03
C ILE A 468 18.45 10.49 -33.71
N ALA A 469 17.16 10.82 -33.66
CA ALA A 469 16.64 12.06 -34.22
C ALA A 469 17.27 13.30 -33.57
N LEU A 470 17.44 13.30 -32.24
CA LEU A 470 18.14 14.36 -31.52
C LEU A 470 19.62 14.47 -31.94
N CYS A 471 20.31 13.34 -32.11
CA CYS A 471 21.70 13.33 -32.58
C CYS A 471 21.84 13.82 -34.04
N VAL A 472 20.85 13.60 -34.89
CA VAL A 472 20.83 14.07 -36.28
C VAL A 472 20.45 15.55 -36.35
N LEU A 473 19.47 15.99 -35.58
CA LEU A 473 18.95 17.37 -35.65
C LEU A 473 19.75 18.36 -34.81
N SER A 474 20.55 17.92 -33.85
CA SER A 474 21.40 18.81 -33.05
C SER A 474 22.54 19.39 -33.91
N PRO A 475 22.72 20.72 -33.93
CA PRO A 475 23.80 21.37 -34.68
C PRO A 475 25.20 21.06 -34.10
N ASP A 476 25.29 20.65 -32.82
CA ASP A 476 26.55 20.37 -32.11
C ASP A 476 26.86 18.86 -32.01
N ARG A 477 26.85 18.17 -33.17
CA ARG A 477 27.11 16.72 -33.25
C ARG A 477 28.45 16.28 -32.64
N ARG A 478 29.45 17.18 -32.60
CA ARG A 478 30.80 16.89 -32.06
C ARG A 478 30.85 16.83 -30.54
N GLN A 479 30.05 17.62 -29.83
CA GLN A 479 30.03 17.60 -28.36
C GLN A 479 29.31 16.36 -27.84
N LEU A 480 28.21 15.96 -28.49
CA LEU A 480 27.47 14.74 -28.15
C LEU A 480 28.29 13.46 -28.36
N ALA A 481 29.08 13.37 -29.44
CA ALA A 481 29.96 12.22 -29.68
C ALA A 481 31.03 12.07 -28.59
N HIS A 482 31.56 13.19 -28.08
CA HIS A 482 32.60 13.18 -27.03
C HIS A 482 32.09 12.77 -25.64
N HIS A 483 30.78 12.84 -25.39
CA HIS A 483 30.19 12.39 -24.13
C HIS A 483 29.72 10.92 -24.18
N LEU A 484 29.73 10.30 -25.37
CA LEU A 484 29.22 8.93 -25.60
C LEU A 484 30.33 7.89 -25.81
N THR A 485 31.57 8.31 -26.06
CA THR A 485 32.79 7.48 -26.06
C THR A 485 33.62 7.77 -24.82
#